data_AF-A0A6G3TUZ2-F1
#
_entry.id   AF-A0A6G3TUZ2-F1
#
_cell.length_a   1.000
_cell.length_b   1.000
_cell.length_c   1.000
_cell.angle_alpha   90.00
_cell.angle_beta   90.00
_cell.angle_gamma   90.00
#
_symmetry.space_group_name_H-M   'P 1'
#
loop_
_entity.id
_entity.type
_entity.pdbx_description
1 polymer ?
#
loop_
_entity_poly.entity_id
_entity_poly.type
_entity_poly.pdbx_seq_one_letter_code
_entity_poly.pdbx_strand_id
1 'polypeptide(L)'
;MKAAGGRPARSGLRERFVASDPGLLRLTGALRTVGAIALTVAVLALAGASTTLLVAGAISAMVATFSIRERQRPAQAVTLALGLPVAFASVSLAALLSERRFVGDACFVVLIFCAVYGRRFGDRGTALGLIGFQVYFLSLFVGADPGGLPGLWAAIAVAFACSALMRFVLVPVTPTGLMGRLRDAFRARLAQLVTAQLALLDAGPDTADKALEDVRDGTARLHETALMIQSRLEDGTPDEATARLVQRRIAEAEIAVERLGLLLLSARSAERADTLTLHLPGAPA
;
A
#
# COMPACT_ATOMS: atom_id res chain seq x y z
N MET A 1 40.57 7.50 19.27
CA MET A 1 40.58 6.89 17.92
C MET A 1 40.32 5.39 18.05
N LYS A 2 39.05 4.94 17.91
CA LYS A 2 38.70 3.51 17.87
C LYS A 2 37.38 3.33 17.11
N ALA A 3 37.54 2.79 15.90
CA ALA A 3 36.59 2.17 14.98
C ALA A 3 35.06 2.39 15.21
N ALA A 4 34.50 3.39 14.52
CA ALA A 4 33.11 3.35 14.11
C ALA A 4 32.96 2.27 13.03
N GLY A 5 32.46 1.10 13.41
CA GLY A 5 32.11 0.03 12.49
C GLY A 5 31.06 0.53 11.50
N GLY A 6 31.49 0.83 10.29
CA GLY A 6 30.60 1.21 9.18
C GLY A 6 29.61 0.09 8.94
N ARG A 7 28.37 0.27 9.39
CA ARG A 7 27.25 -0.58 8.96
C ARG A 7 27.19 -0.50 7.42
N PRO A 8 27.09 -1.65 6.71
CA PRO A 8 27.13 -1.65 5.25
C PRO A 8 25.98 -0.79 4.72
N ALA A 9 26.26 0.13 3.78
CA ALA A 9 25.27 1.07 3.22
C ALA A 9 23.97 0.44 2.72
N ARG A 10 23.99 -0.88 2.43
CA ARG A 10 22.82 -1.71 2.11
C ARG A 10 21.83 -1.88 3.27
N SER A 11 22.28 -1.89 4.54
CA SER A 11 21.40 -1.93 5.70
C SER A 11 20.68 -0.59 5.90
N GLY A 12 21.37 0.53 5.71
CA GLY A 12 20.79 1.88 5.86
C GLY A 12 19.74 2.22 4.81
N LEU A 13 19.95 1.81 3.54
CA LEU A 13 18.93 1.96 2.49
C LEU A 13 17.71 1.06 2.77
N ARG A 14 17.93 -0.20 3.13
CA ARG A 14 16.83 -1.10 3.56
C ARG A 14 16.08 -0.55 4.77
N GLU A 15 16.79 -0.03 5.76
CA GLU A 15 16.19 0.59 6.96
C GLU A 15 15.39 1.84 6.61
N ARG A 16 15.86 2.68 5.68
CA ARG A 16 15.09 3.84 5.17
C ARG A 16 13.87 3.42 4.34
N PHE A 17 13.99 2.40 3.49
CA PHE A 17 12.85 1.89 2.71
C PHE A 17 11.80 1.20 3.59
N VAL A 18 12.23 0.41 4.57
CA VAL A 18 11.36 -0.18 5.60
C VAL A 18 10.77 0.92 6.49
N ALA A 19 11.49 2.02 6.70
CA ALA A 19 10.98 3.16 7.45
C ALA A 19 9.92 3.98 6.71
N SER A 20 9.90 3.97 5.37
CA SER A 20 8.92 4.72 4.57
C SER A 20 7.68 3.92 4.18
N ASP A 21 7.73 2.59 4.20
CA ASP A 21 6.60 1.72 3.84
C ASP A 21 6.60 0.42 4.67
N PRO A 22 5.97 0.43 5.87
CA PRO A 22 5.86 -0.75 6.71
C PRO A 22 5.14 -1.87 5.96
N GLY A 23 5.83 -3.01 5.78
CA GLY A 23 5.29 -4.15 5.03
C GLY A 23 5.40 -4.08 3.50
N LEU A 24 6.06 -3.04 2.95
CA LEU A 24 6.28 -2.84 1.51
C LEU A 24 4.99 -2.85 0.68
N LEU A 25 3.87 -2.41 1.28
CA LEU A 25 2.56 -2.50 0.67
C LEU A 25 2.43 -1.55 -0.53
N ARG A 26 2.88 -0.31 -0.35
CA ARG A 26 2.85 0.71 -1.42
C ARG A 26 3.83 0.35 -2.52
N LEU A 27 5.04 -0.10 -2.17
CA LEU A 27 6.04 -0.55 -3.13
C LEU A 27 5.53 -1.73 -3.95
N THR A 28 4.90 -2.71 -3.29
CA THR A 28 4.36 -3.89 -3.97
C THR A 28 3.20 -3.51 -4.90
N GLY A 29 2.32 -2.60 -4.47
CA GLY A 29 1.24 -2.06 -5.32
C GLY A 29 1.79 -1.32 -6.55
N ALA A 30 2.79 -0.46 -6.34
CA ALA A 30 3.45 0.26 -7.42
C ALA A 30 4.16 -0.69 -8.40
N LEU A 31 4.93 -1.65 -7.88
CA LEU A 31 5.64 -2.63 -8.71
C LEU A 31 4.69 -3.47 -9.55
N ARG A 32 3.55 -3.90 -8.99
CA ARG A 32 2.51 -4.61 -9.75
C ARG A 32 1.95 -3.76 -10.87
N THR A 33 1.63 -2.50 -10.58
CA THR A 33 1.01 -1.60 -11.56
C THR A 33 1.99 -1.25 -12.68
N VAL A 34 3.19 -0.77 -12.33
CA VAL A 34 4.23 -0.42 -13.29
C VAL A 34 4.66 -1.64 -14.10
N GLY A 35 4.87 -2.79 -13.44
CA GLY A 35 5.24 -4.03 -14.13
C GLY A 35 4.12 -4.54 -15.06
N ALA A 36 2.85 -4.41 -14.68
CA ALA A 36 1.74 -4.82 -15.55
C ALA A 36 1.65 -3.94 -16.80
N ILE A 37 1.79 -2.62 -16.64
CA ILE A 37 1.82 -1.67 -17.76
C ILE A 37 3.02 -1.95 -18.66
N ALA A 38 4.23 -2.04 -18.10
CA ALA A 38 5.45 -2.28 -18.86
C ALA A 38 5.40 -3.60 -19.62
N LEU A 39 4.93 -4.67 -18.98
CA LEU A 39 4.77 -5.99 -19.62
C LEU A 39 3.74 -5.95 -20.74
N THR A 40 2.60 -5.29 -20.52
CA THR A 40 1.55 -5.14 -21.55
C THR A 40 2.09 -4.40 -22.77
N VAL A 41 2.74 -3.25 -22.55
CA VAL A 41 3.33 -2.45 -23.63
C VAL A 41 4.42 -3.24 -24.36
N ALA A 42 5.28 -3.95 -23.63
CA ALA A 42 6.32 -4.78 -24.25
C ALA A 42 5.73 -5.88 -25.14
N VAL A 43 4.74 -6.63 -24.65
CA VAL A 43 4.08 -7.69 -25.42
C VAL A 43 3.40 -7.13 -26.67
N LEU A 44 2.67 -6.02 -26.55
CA LEU A 44 1.99 -5.39 -27.69
C LEU A 44 2.97 -4.77 -28.69
N ALA A 45 4.08 -4.18 -28.22
CA ALA A 45 5.10 -3.62 -29.10
C ALA A 45 5.81 -4.70 -29.90
N LEU A 46 6.14 -5.83 -29.25
CA LEU A 46 6.72 -6.99 -29.92
C LEU A 46 5.76 -7.64 -30.94
N ALA A 47 4.45 -7.52 -30.70
CA ALA A 47 3.43 -7.96 -31.66
C ALA A 47 3.20 -6.96 -32.81
N GLY A 48 3.95 -5.85 -32.87
CA GLY A 48 3.81 -4.83 -33.91
C GLY A 48 2.51 -4.02 -33.81
N ALA A 49 1.92 -3.93 -32.61
CA ALA A 49 0.68 -3.18 -32.41
C ALA A 49 0.89 -1.67 -32.66
N SER A 50 -0.16 -1.00 -33.16
CA SER A 50 -0.13 0.45 -33.36
C SER A 50 0.00 1.20 -32.03
N THR A 51 0.47 2.45 -32.09
CA THR A 51 0.59 3.33 -30.91
C THR A 51 -0.72 3.44 -30.14
N THR A 52 -1.84 3.48 -30.86
CA THR A 52 -3.18 3.49 -30.29
C THR A 52 -3.46 2.27 -29.42
N LEU A 53 -3.11 1.06 -29.89
CA LEU A 53 -3.28 -0.18 -29.13
C LEU A 53 -2.31 -0.27 -27.94
N LEU A 54 -1.10 0.29 -28.07
CA LEU A 54 -0.16 0.39 -26.94
C LEU A 54 -0.73 1.25 -25.81
N VAL A 55 -1.29 2.42 -26.14
CA VAL A 55 -1.94 3.31 -25.17
C VAL A 55 -3.17 2.64 -24.57
N ALA A 56 -4.01 2.01 -25.38
CA ALA A 56 -5.19 1.29 -24.90
C ALA A 56 -4.83 0.13 -23.96
N GLY A 57 -3.83 -0.66 -24.30
CA GLY A 57 -3.31 -1.73 -23.45
C GLY A 57 -2.75 -1.20 -22.13
N ALA A 58 -1.95 -0.13 -22.17
CA ALA A 58 -1.37 0.48 -20.97
C ALA A 58 -2.45 1.00 -20.00
N ILE A 59 -3.45 1.73 -20.51
CA ILE A 59 -4.58 2.22 -19.70
C ILE A 59 -5.38 1.04 -19.15
N SER A 60 -5.64 0.02 -19.96
CA SER A 60 -6.38 -1.18 -19.53
C SER A 60 -5.65 -1.93 -18.41
N ALA A 61 -4.31 -2.05 -18.49
CA ALA A 61 -3.49 -2.70 -17.46
C ALA A 61 -3.49 -1.91 -16.15
N MET A 62 -3.42 -0.57 -16.26
CA MET A 62 -3.56 0.34 -15.13
C MET A 62 -4.91 0.16 -14.44
N VAL A 63 -6.01 0.16 -15.21
CA VAL A 63 -7.38 0.00 -14.71
C VAL A 63 -7.57 -1.37 -14.06
N ALA A 64 -7.13 -2.44 -14.71
CA ALA A 64 -7.21 -3.81 -14.17
C ALA A 64 -6.45 -3.94 -12.84
N THR A 65 -5.31 -3.25 -12.70
CA THR A 65 -4.51 -3.32 -11.47
C THR A 65 -5.11 -2.49 -10.34
N PHE A 66 -5.57 -1.27 -10.60
CA PHE A 66 -6.10 -0.37 -9.56
C PHE A 66 -7.52 -0.69 -9.10
N SER A 67 -8.35 -1.27 -9.98
CA SER A 67 -9.76 -1.49 -9.66
C SER A 67 -9.95 -2.60 -8.63
N ILE A 68 -9.04 -3.58 -8.59
CA ILE A 68 -9.15 -4.76 -7.72
C ILE A 68 -8.59 -4.45 -6.33
N ARG A 69 -9.51 -4.30 -5.37
CA ARG A 69 -9.25 -3.92 -3.98
C ARG A 69 -9.39 -5.07 -2.98
N GLU A 70 -9.96 -6.20 -3.42
CA GLU A 70 -10.18 -7.34 -2.54
C GLU A 70 -8.87 -7.83 -1.93
N ARG A 71 -8.95 -8.29 -0.68
CA ARG A 71 -7.76 -8.72 0.09
C ARG A 71 -7.39 -10.18 -0.19
N GLN A 72 -8.39 -11.02 -0.44
CA GLN A 72 -8.21 -12.45 -0.67
C GLN A 72 -7.90 -12.75 -2.14
N ARG A 73 -6.89 -13.60 -2.38
CA ARG A 73 -6.50 -14.06 -3.73
C ARG A 73 -7.64 -14.65 -4.57
N PRO A 74 -8.49 -15.57 -4.06
CA PRO A 74 -9.57 -16.13 -4.88
C PRO A 74 -10.58 -15.05 -5.28
N ALA A 75 -10.91 -14.13 -4.38
CA ALA A 75 -11.81 -13.02 -4.68
C ALA A 75 -11.22 -12.08 -5.74
N GLN A 76 -9.93 -11.75 -5.65
CA GLN A 76 -9.23 -10.96 -6.67
C GLN A 76 -9.25 -11.65 -8.04
N ALA A 77 -9.01 -12.97 -8.08
CA ALA A 77 -8.99 -13.74 -9.34
C ALA A 77 -10.38 -13.74 -10.00
N VAL A 78 -11.44 -13.96 -9.22
CA VAL A 78 -12.82 -13.89 -9.69
C VAL A 78 -13.14 -12.50 -10.23
N THR A 79 -12.77 -11.44 -9.52
CA THR A 79 -13.05 -10.06 -9.96
C THR A 79 -12.25 -9.68 -11.21
N LEU A 80 -10.99 -10.13 -11.34
CA LEU A 80 -10.22 -9.93 -12.57
C LEU A 80 -10.84 -10.68 -13.76
N ALA A 81 -11.26 -11.93 -13.53
CA ALA A 81 -11.90 -12.75 -14.55
C ALA A 81 -13.25 -12.18 -15.00
N LEU A 82 -14.06 -11.64 -14.08
CA LEU A 82 -15.32 -10.94 -14.38
C LEU A 82 -15.09 -9.54 -14.97
N GLY A 83 -13.97 -8.90 -14.65
CA GLY A 83 -13.61 -7.59 -15.18
C GLY A 83 -13.35 -7.62 -16.68
N LEU A 84 -12.79 -8.71 -17.20
CA LEU A 84 -12.51 -8.87 -18.64
C LEU A 84 -13.77 -8.82 -19.52
N PRO A 85 -14.83 -9.62 -19.29
CA PRO A 85 -16.05 -9.52 -20.08
C PRO A 85 -16.76 -8.17 -19.89
N VAL A 86 -16.67 -7.56 -18.71
CA VAL A 86 -17.19 -6.20 -18.48
C VAL A 86 -16.43 -5.17 -19.33
N ALA A 87 -15.11 -5.28 -19.42
CA ALA A 87 -14.28 -4.44 -20.28
C ALA A 87 -14.65 -4.61 -21.76
N PHE A 88 -14.81 -5.85 -22.22
CA PHE A 88 -15.25 -6.15 -23.58
C PHE A 88 -16.64 -5.60 -23.89
N ALA A 89 -17.62 -5.82 -23.01
CA ALA A 89 -18.95 -5.26 -23.18
C ALA A 89 -18.91 -3.72 -23.24
N SER A 90 -18.10 -3.09 -22.40
CA SER A 90 -18.01 -1.63 -22.31
C SER A 90 -17.36 -1.01 -23.56
N VAL A 91 -16.25 -1.58 -24.04
CA VAL A 91 -15.59 -1.09 -25.27
C VAL A 91 -16.46 -1.33 -26.51
N SER A 92 -17.15 -2.48 -26.57
CA SER A 92 -18.04 -2.79 -27.68
C SER A 92 -19.26 -1.88 -27.71
N LEU A 93 -19.86 -1.62 -26.55
CA LEU A 93 -20.97 -0.69 -26.44
C LEU A 93 -20.55 0.72 -26.87
N ALA A 94 -19.41 1.21 -26.40
CA ALA A 94 -18.89 2.52 -26.79
C ALA A 94 -18.59 2.62 -28.30
N ALA A 95 -17.95 1.59 -28.89
CA ALA A 95 -17.63 1.59 -30.32
C ALA A 95 -18.88 1.56 -31.20
N LEU A 96 -19.91 0.78 -30.81
CA LEU A 96 -21.19 0.72 -31.55
C LEU A 96 -22.00 2.03 -31.45
N LEU A 97 -21.84 2.77 -30.34
CA LEU A 97 -22.53 4.04 -30.12
C LEU A 97 -21.72 5.25 -30.63
N SER A 98 -20.53 5.04 -31.20
CA SER A 98 -19.61 6.10 -31.63
C SER A 98 -20.21 7.04 -32.69
N GLU A 99 -21.03 6.52 -33.61
CA GLU A 99 -21.72 7.32 -34.64
C GLU A 99 -22.88 8.18 -34.07
N ARG A 100 -23.47 7.76 -32.94
CA ARG A 100 -24.65 8.41 -32.34
C ARG A 100 -24.28 9.13 -31.06
N ARG A 101 -23.55 10.24 -31.20
CA ARG A 101 -22.96 11.00 -30.07
C ARG A 101 -23.92 11.23 -28.89
N PHE A 102 -25.15 11.69 -29.14
CA PHE A 102 -26.13 11.93 -28.07
C PHE A 102 -26.59 10.65 -27.36
N VAL A 103 -26.72 9.54 -28.09
CA VAL A 103 -27.08 8.23 -27.51
C VAL A 103 -25.89 7.66 -26.73
N GLY A 104 -24.68 7.83 -27.26
CA GLY A 104 -23.42 7.48 -26.58
C GLY A 104 -23.25 8.23 -25.26
N ASP A 105 -23.51 9.54 -25.23
CA ASP A 105 -23.43 10.36 -24.03
C ASP A 105 -24.49 9.94 -22.98
N ALA A 106 -25.73 9.72 -23.40
CA ALA A 106 -26.78 9.23 -22.50
C ALA A 106 -26.45 7.84 -21.94
N CYS A 107 -25.95 6.93 -22.78
CA CYS A 107 -25.51 5.60 -22.35
C CYS A 107 -24.34 5.67 -21.37
N PHE A 108 -23.39 6.57 -21.60
CA PHE A 108 -22.27 6.82 -20.69
C PHE A 108 -22.75 7.29 -19.32
N VAL A 109 -23.72 8.21 -19.28
CA VAL A 109 -24.34 8.66 -18.03
C VAL A 109 -25.02 7.49 -17.30
N VAL A 110 -25.81 6.67 -18.00
CA VAL A 110 -26.44 5.47 -17.41
C VAL A 110 -25.38 4.51 -16.87
N LEU A 111 -24.28 4.31 -17.59
CA LEU A 111 -23.17 3.47 -17.15
C LEU A 111 -22.53 4.02 -15.85
N ILE A 112 -22.34 5.35 -15.74
CA ILE A 112 -21.86 5.97 -14.50
C ILE A 112 -22.82 5.68 -13.34
N PHE A 113 -24.13 5.82 -13.54
CA PHE A 113 -25.12 5.48 -12.50
C PHE A 113 -25.04 4.00 -12.10
N CYS A 114 -24.93 3.09 -13.08
CA CYS A 114 -24.74 1.65 -12.82
C CYS A 114 -23.44 1.36 -12.06
N ALA A 115 -22.33 2.02 -12.42
CA ALA A 115 -21.04 1.86 -11.75
C ALA A 115 -21.06 2.37 -10.31
N VAL A 116 -21.72 3.51 -10.05
CA VAL A 116 -21.90 4.06 -8.70
C VAL A 116 -22.84 3.18 -7.89
N TYR A 117 -23.96 2.74 -8.46
CA TYR A 117 -24.90 1.82 -7.82
C TYR A 117 -24.23 0.49 -7.47
N GLY A 118 -23.36 0.00 -8.35
CA GLY A 118 -22.58 -1.23 -8.15
C GLY A 118 -21.71 -1.21 -6.89
N ARG A 119 -21.30 -0.04 -6.40
CA ARG A 119 -20.52 0.09 -5.15
C ARG A 119 -21.23 -0.50 -3.94
N ARG A 120 -22.56 -0.61 -3.96
CA ARG A 120 -23.35 -1.24 -2.89
C ARG A 120 -23.03 -2.72 -2.69
N PHE A 121 -22.49 -3.40 -3.71
CA PHE A 121 -22.10 -4.81 -3.66
C PHE A 121 -20.64 -5.00 -3.19
N GLY A 122 -20.09 -4.02 -2.47
CA GLY A 122 -18.75 -4.07 -1.88
C GLY A 122 -17.62 -3.82 -2.89
N ASP A 123 -16.45 -4.36 -2.56
CA ASP A 123 -15.21 -4.16 -3.34
C ASP A 123 -15.35 -4.64 -4.79
N ARG A 124 -16.01 -5.79 -5.00
CA ARG A 124 -16.20 -6.36 -6.34
C ARG A 124 -17.06 -5.48 -7.23
N GLY A 125 -18.20 -5.03 -6.73
CA GLY A 125 -19.09 -4.15 -7.49
C GLY A 125 -18.42 -2.81 -7.81
N THR A 126 -17.65 -2.28 -6.87
CA THR A 126 -16.82 -1.08 -7.08
C THR A 126 -15.77 -1.31 -8.17
N ALA A 127 -15.08 -2.45 -8.15
CA ALA A 127 -14.06 -2.81 -9.12
C ALA A 127 -14.63 -2.95 -10.54
N LEU A 128 -15.72 -3.72 -10.69
CA LEU A 128 -16.36 -3.92 -12.00
C LEU A 128 -16.92 -2.62 -12.57
N GLY A 129 -17.52 -1.79 -11.73
CA GLY A 129 -18.00 -0.46 -12.13
C GLY A 129 -16.86 0.44 -12.63
N LEU A 130 -15.73 0.47 -11.92
CA LEU A 130 -14.54 1.23 -12.34
C LEU A 130 -13.96 0.71 -13.65
N ILE A 131 -13.87 -0.61 -13.82
CA ILE A 131 -13.39 -1.22 -15.08
C ILE A 131 -14.30 -0.84 -16.23
N GLY A 132 -15.61 -1.04 -16.10
CA GLY A 132 -16.56 -0.72 -17.16
C GLY A 132 -16.52 0.75 -17.55
N PHE A 133 -16.54 1.64 -16.55
CA PHE A 133 -16.45 3.09 -16.76
C PHE A 133 -15.16 3.50 -17.47
N GLN A 134 -14.00 3.06 -16.97
CA GLN A 134 -12.72 3.48 -17.54
C GLN A 134 -12.48 2.89 -18.93
N VAL A 135 -12.93 1.66 -19.19
CA VAL A 135 -12.77 1.03 -20.50
C VAL A 135 -13.74 1.63 -21.52
N TYR A 136 -14.96 2.00 -21.12
CA TYR A 136 -15.86 2.79 -21.97
C TYR A 136 -15.23 4.13 -22.34
N PHE A 137 -14.70 4.86 -21.34
CA PHE A 137 -14.02 6.12 -21.56
C PHE A 137 -12.79 5.97 -22.47
N LEU A 138 -12.00 4.91 -22.27
CA LEU A 138 -10.86 4.57 -23.13
C LEU A 138 -11.30 4.39 -24.59
N SER A 139 -12.42 3.71 -24.82
CA SER A 139 -12.97 3.50 -26.16
C SER A 139 -13.30 4.83 -26.85
N LEU A 140 -13.91 5.77 -26.12
CA LEU A 140 -14.20 7.11 -26.62
C LEU A 140 -12.91 7.91 -26.90
N PHE A 141 -11.93 7.82 -25.99
CA PHE A 141 -10.65 8.52 -26.10
C PHE A 141 -9.85 8.08 -27.33
N VAL A 142 -9.85 6.78 -27.61
CA VAL A 142 -9.17 6.19 -28.76
C VAL A 142 -9.93 6.40 -30.08
N GLY A 143 -11.22 6.75 -30.01
CA GLY A 143 -12.09 6.82 -31.19
C GLY A 143 -12.33 5.44 -31.78
N ALA A 144 -12.68 4.46 -30.93
CA ALA A 144 -12.90 3.09 -31.34
C ALA A 144 -14.07 2.99 -32.33
N ASP A 145 -13.79 2.39 -33.50
CA ASP A 145 -14.75 2.05 -34.53
C ASP A 145 -15.03 0.53 -34.51
N PRO A 146 -16.22 0.05 -34.93
CA PRO A 146 -16.51 -1.37 -35.01
C PRO A 146 -15.46 -2.19 -35.79
N GLY A 147 -14.81 -1.62 -36.82
CA GLY A 147 -13.74 -2.28 -37.55
C GLY A 147 -12.45 -2.48 -36.74
N GLY A 148 -12.19 -1.63 -35.74
CA GLY A 148 -11.02 -1.69 -34.87
C GLY A 148 -11.21 -2.52 -33.59
N LEU A 149 -12.43 -3.00 -33.33
CA LEU A 149 -12.78 -3.73 -32.11
C LEU A 149 -11.93 -4.97 -31.84
N PRO A 150 -11.62 -5.84 -32.83
CA PRO A 150 -10.82 -7.04 -32.58
C PRO A 150 -9.43 -6.70 -32.03
N GLY A 151 -8.80 -5.64 -32.53
CA GLY A 151 -7.50 -5.16 -32.05
C GLY A 151 -7.58 -4.64 -30.61
N LEU A 152 -8.64 -3.90 -30.27
CA LEU A 152 -8.87 -3.41 -28.91
C LEU A 152 -9.16 -4.54 -27.93
N TRP A 153 -9.97 -5.53 -28.30
CA TRP A 153 -10.20 -6.72 -27.49
C TRP A 153 -8.91 -7.49 -27.22
N ALA A 154 -8.06 -7.67 -28.24
CA ALA A 154 -6.76 -8.29 -28.07
C ALA A 154 -5.85 -7.49 -27.11
N ALA A 155 -5.78 -6.17 -27.26
CA ALA A 155 -5.00 -5.31 -26.37
C ALA A 155 -5.48 -5.36 -24.91
N ILE A 156 -6.81 -5.32 -24.69
CA ILE A 156 -7.42 -5.45 -23.37
C ILE A 156 -7.15 -6.85 -22.79
N ALA A 157 -7.28 -7.91 -23.57
CA ALA A 157 -6.99 -9.28 -23.13
C ALA A 157 -5.54 -9.43 -22.65
N VAL A 158 -4.59 -8.92 -23.44
CA VAL A 158 -3.16 -8.91 -23.08
C VAL A 158 -2.95 -8.11 -21.79
N ALA A 159 -3.59 -6.95 -21.65
CA ALA A 159 -3.48 -6.12 -20.45
C ALA A 159 -3.97 -6.84 -19.19
N PHE A 160 -5.12 -7.52 -19.26
CA PHE A 160 -5.66 -8.31 -18.15
C PHE A 160 -4.78 -9.53 -17.84
N ALA A 161 -4.26 -10.22 -18.86
CA ALA A 161 -3.35 -11.36 -18.68
C ALA A 161 -2.04 -10.93 -18.02
N CYS A 162 -1.44 -9.83 -18.47
CA CYS A 162 -0.22 -9.26 -17.87
C CYS A 162 -0.47 -8.80 -16.42
N SER A 163 -1.62 -8.19 -16.15
CA SER A 163 -2.04 -7.80 -14.80
C SER A 163 -2.23 -9.02 -13.89
N ALA A 164 -2.82 -10.11 -14.41
CA ALA A 164 -2.94 -11.38 -13.71
C ALA A 164 -1.57 -11.98 -13.39
N LEU A 165 -0.67 -12.04 -14.37
CA LEU A 165 0.69 -12.58 -14.21
C LEU A 165 1.47 -11.79 -13.14
N MET A 166 1.43 -10.46 -13.21
CA MET A 166 2.08 -9.61 -12.22
C MET A 166 1.51 -9.81 -10.80
N ARG A 167 0.20 -9.93 -10.69
CA ARG A 167 -0.49 -10.03 -9.39
C ARG A 167 -0.34 -11.41 -8.73
N PHE A 168 -0.43 -12.49 -9.51
CA PHE A 168 -0.50 -13.86 -9.00
C PHE A 168 0.81 -14.64 -9.12
N VAL A 169 1.70 -14.30 -10.06
CA VAL A 169 2.93 -15.06 -10.33
C VAL A 169 4.19 -14.28 -9.99
N LEU A 170 4.38 -13.09 -10.56
CA LEU A 170 5.64 -12.34 -10.42
C LEU A 170 5.75 -11.61 -9.09
N VAL A 171 4.65 -11.02 -8.61
CA VAL A 171 4.62 -10.30 -7.33
C VAL A 171 3.48 -10.84 -6.46
N PRO A 172 3.58 -12.10 -5.99
CA PRO A 172 2.54 -12.72 -5.18
C PRO A 172 2.57 -12.16 -3.75
N VAL A 173 1.43 -11.65 -3.29
CA VAL A 173 1.22 -11.22 -1.89
C VAL A 173 0.21 -12.15 -1.25
N THR A 174 0.59 -12.85 -0.19
CA THR A 174 -0.32 -13.63 0.66
C THR A 174 -0.69 -12.80 1.88
N PRO A 175 -1.94 -12.90 2.38
CA PRO A 175 -2.33 -12.26 3.65
C PRO A 175 -1.43 -12.67 4.82
N THR A 176 -1.11 -13.97 4.89
CA THR A 176 -0.21 -14.54 5.92
C THR A 176 1.22 -13.99 5.82
N GLY A 177 1.77 -13.89 4.60
CA GLY A 177 3.09 -13.33 4.36
C GLY A 177 3.16 -11.83 4.68
N LEU A 178 2.08 -11.09 4.41
CA LEU A 178 1.96 -9.70 4.80
C LEU A 178 1.97 -9.53 6.32
N MET A 179 1.25 -10.38 7.06
CA MET A 179 1.28 -10.35 8.52
C MET A 179 2.66 -10.61 9.09
N GLY A 180 3.39 -11.57 8.52
CA GLY A 180 4.80 -11.80 8.87
C GLY A 180 5.63 -10.53 8.73
N ARG A 181 5.52 -9.85 7.57
CA ARG A 181 6.25 -8.60 7.31
C ARG A 181 5.85 -7.45 8.23
N LEU A 182 4.56 -7.29 8.54
CA LEU A 182 4.10 -6.25 9.46
C LEU A 182 4.58 -6.52 10.90
N ARG A 183 4.59 -7.78 11.33
CA ARG A 183 5.16 -8.18 12.62
C ARG A 183 6.66 -7.90 12.69
N ASP A 184 7.40 -8.21 11.64
CA ASP A 184 8.84 -7.96 11.58
C ASP A 184 9.14 -6.45 11.57
N ALA A 185 8.31 -5.65 10.86
CA ALA A 185 8.38 -4.20 10.89
C ALA A 185 8.09 -3.65 12.30
N PHE A 186 7.06 -4.16 12.99
CA PHE A 186 6.74 -3.77 14.36
C PHE A 186 7.91 -4.05 15.31
N ARG A 187 8.53 -5.23 15.23
CA ARG A 187 9.71 -5.58 16.02
C ARG A 187 10.89 -4.65 15.74
N ALA A 188 11.13 -4.32 14.47
CA ALA A 188 12.18 -3.38 14.09
C ALA A 188 11.90 -1.97 14.63
N ARG A 189 10.66 -1.48 14.57
CA ARG A 189 10.26 -0.18 15.14
C ARG A 189 10.40 -0.14 16.66
N LEU A 190 10.01 -1.22 17.34
CA LEU A 190 10.16 -1.33 18.79
C LEU A 190 11.65 -1.28 19.18
N ALA A 191 12.51 -2.00 18.46
CA ALA A 191 13.96 -1.93 18.69
C ALA A 191 14.54 -0.54 18.42
N GLN A 192 14.07 0.14 17.36
CA GLN A 192 14.45 1.53 17.05
C GLN A 192 14.03 2.49 18.17
N LEU A 193 12.83 2.35 18.71
CA LEU A 193 12.33 3.18 19.80
C LEU A 193 13.13 2.95 21.09
N VAL A 194 13.42 1.70 21.46
CA VAL A 194 14.30 1.40 22.60
C VAL A 194 15.69 2.00 22.39
N THR A 195 16.21 1.96 21.17
CA THR A 195 17.52 2.59 20.85
C THR A 195 17.46 4.11 21.00
N ALA A 196 16.38 4.76 20.56
CA ALA A 196 16.17 6.20 20.74
C ALA A 196 16.04 6.58 22.23
N GLN A 197 15.36 5.73 23.02
CA GLN A 197 15.24 5.89 24.46
C GLN A 197 16.59 5.77 25.18
N LEU A 198 17.47 4.86 24.75
CA LEU A 198 18.85 4.79 25.24
C LEU A 198 19.66 6.03 24.84
N ALA A 199 19.56 6.48 23.59
CA ALA A 199 20.23 7.70 23.14
C ALA A 199 19.76 8.95 23.91
N LEU A 200 18.50 8.98 24.35
CA LEU A 200 17.96 10.03 25.21
C LEU A 200 18.58 10.04 26.62
N LEU A 201 18.97 8.88 27.15
CA LEU A 201 19.70 8.79 28.42
C LEU A 201 21.13 9.31 28.27
N ASP A 202 21.80 8.94 27.18
CA ASP A 202 23.18 9.36 26.91
C ASP A 202 23.28 10.82 26.40
N ALA A 203 22.15 11.46 26.10
CA ALA A 203 22.12 12.81 25.54
C ALA A 203 22.61 13.87 26.55
N GLY A 204 23.50 14.76 26.10
CA GLY A 204 23.86 15.98 26.81
C GLY A 204 22.73 17.02 26.81
N PRO A 205 22.93 18.19 27.47
CA PRO A 205 21.92 19.25 27.53
C PRO A 205 21.55 19.77 26.14
N ASP A 206 22.53 19.97 25.25
CA ASP A 206 22.29 20.54 23.91
C ASP A 206 21.62 19.57 22.92
N THR A 207 21.71 18.26 23.18
CA THR A 207 21.12 17.21 22.32
C THR A 207 19.85 16.59 22.90
N ALA A 208 19.44 16.99 24.11
CA ALA A 208 18.31 16.43 24.83
C ALA A 208 16.98 16.61 24.08
N ASP A 209 16.73 17.80 23.55
CA ASP A 209 15.47 18.11 22.86
C ASP A 209 15.32 17.31 21.57
N LYS A 210 16.42 17.18 20.82
CA LYS A 210 16.45 16.35 19.60
C LYS A 210 16.24 14.87 19.92
N ALA A 211 16.91 14.35 20.95
CA ALA A 211 16.72 12.97 21.37
C ALA A 211 15.28 12.70 21.86
N LEU A 212 14.64 13.69 22.50
CA LEU A 212 13.24 13.62 22.90
C LEU A 212 12.31 13.61 21.69
N GLU A 213 12.58 14.44 20.68
CA GLU A 213 11.87 14.44 19.40
C GLU A 213 11.99 13.08 18.69
N ASP A 214 13.19 12.49 18.63
CA ASP A 214 13.43 11.17 18.06
C ASP A 214 12.62 10.06 18.77
N VAL A 215 12.46 10.13 20.10
CA VAL A 215 11.62 9.21 20.87
C VAL A 215 10.12 9.41 20.56
N ARG A 216 9.66 10.65 20.44
CA ARG A 216 8.26 10.96 20.05
C ARG A 216 7.94 10.43 18.65
N ASP A 217 8.83 10.69 17.70
CA ASP A 217 8.75 10.17 16.33
C ASP A 217 8.75 8.63 16.30
N GLY A 218 9.64 8.01 17.09
CA GLY A 218 9.70 6.56 17.24
C GLY A 218 8.40 5.95 17.77
N THR A 219 7.79 6.61 18.76
CA THR A 219 6.52 6.20 19.36
C THR A 219 5.38 6.29 18.34
N ALA A 220 5.27 7.42 17.62
CA ALA A 220 4.26 7.60 16.58
C ALA A 220 4.38 6.55 15.46
N ARG A 221 5.60 6.24 15.01
CA ARG A 221 5.85 5.22 13.98
C ARG A 221 5.54 3.80 14.44
N LEU A 222 5.79 3.50 15.72
CA LEU A 222 5.41 2.21 16.31
C LEU A 222 3.88 2.06 16.31
N HIS A 223 3.18 3.11 16.73
CA HIS A 223 1.72 3.16 16.76
C HIS A 223 1.10 3.02 15.37
N GLU A 224 1.65 3.72 14.38
CA GLU A 224 1.20 3.57 12.98
C GLU A 224 1.31 2.11 12.51
N THR A 225 2.41 1.43 12.86
CA THR A 225 2.61 0.02 12.51
C THR A 225 1.63 -0.91 13.24
N ALA A 226 1.29 -0.60 14.50
CA ALA A 226 0.27 -1.32 15.26
C ALA A 226 -1.12 -1.20 14.60
N LEU A 227 -1.52 0.01 14.19
CA LEU A 227 -2.77 0.26 13.46
C LEU A 227 -2.80 -0.49 12.12
N MET A 228 -1.67 -0.54 11.40
CA MET A 228 -1.56 -1.33 10.16
C MET A 228 -1.81 -2.82 10.42
N ILE A 229 -1.25 -3.39 11.50
CA ILE A 229 -1.52 -4.78 11.88
C ILE A 229 -3.00 -4.97 12.21
N GLN A 230 -3.57 -4.07 13.04
CA GLN A 230 -4.97 -4.13 13.45
C GLN A 230 -5.93 -4.15 12.24
N SER A 231 -5.66 -3.31 11.23
CA SER A 231 -6.48 -3.24 10.00
C SER A 231 -6.51 -4.52 9.17
N ARG A 232 -5.59 -5.46 9.44
CA ARG A 232 -5.39 -6.70 8.68
C ARG A 232 -5.73 -7.95 9.48
N LEU A 233 -6.03 -7.86 10.78
CA LEU A 233 -6.17 -9.02 11.66
C LEU A 233 -7.16 -10.05 11.11
N GLU A 234 -8.36 -9.60 10.74
CA GLU A 234 -9.43 -10.46 10.23
C GLU A 234 -9.02 -11.32 9.01
N ASP A 235 -8.21 -10.77 8.10
CA ASP A 235 -7.77 -11.49 6.90
C ASP A 235 -6.44 -12.25 7.08
N GLY A 236 -5.67 -11.87 8.11
CA GLY A 236 -4.30 -12.31 8.31
C GLY A 236 -4.14 -13.40 9.36
N THR A 237 -5.16 -13.65 10.19
CA THR A 237 -5.17 -14.68 11.23
C THR A 237 -6.15 -15.81 10.92
N PRO A 238 -5.89 -17.03 11.42
CA PRO A 238 -6.75 -18.19 11.14
C PRO A 238 -8.15 -18.08 11.79
N ASP A 239 -8.26 -17.45 12.95
CA ASP A 239 -9.51 -17.30 13.70
C ASP A 239 -9.54 -15.99 14.51
N GLU A 240 -10.73 -15.64 14.98
CA GLU A 240 -10.96 -14.43 15.78
C GLU A 240 -10.22 -14.48 17.13
N ALA A 241 -10.06 -15.67 17.71
CA ALA A 241 -9.30 -15.85 18.94
C ALA A 241 -7.83 -15.45 18.77
N THR A 242 -7.18 -15.89 17.67
CA THR A 242 -5.81 -15.49 17.34
C THR A 242 -5.73 -13.99 17.04
N ALA A 243 -6.71 -13.44 16.31
CA ALA A 243 -6.78 -11.99 16.05
C ALA A 243 -6.74 -11.17 17.36
N ARG A 244 -7.60 -11.52 18.32
CA ARG A 244 -7.67 -10.85 19.63
C ARG A 244 -6.38 -11.02 20.44
N LEU A 245 -5.76 -12.21 20.40
CA LEU A 245 -4.48 -12.45 21.08
C LEU A 245 -3.36 -11.59 20.49
N VAL A 246 -3.26 -11.49 19.16
CA VAL A 246 -2.27 -10.65 18.48
C VAL A 246 -2.49 -9.17 18.81
N GLN A 247 -3.74 -8.70 18.74
CA GLN A 247 -4.10 -7.32 19.10
C GLN A 247 -3.68 -6.99 20.53
N ARG A 248 -4.01 -7.87 21.48
CA ARG A 248 -3.65 -7.69 22.89
C ARG A 248 -2.12 -7.64 23.08
N ARG A 249 -1.37 -8.55 22.45
CA ARG A 249 0.10 -8.59 22.56
C ARG A 249 0.77 -7.35 21.99
N ILE A 250 0.24 -6.79 20.91
CA ILE A 250 0.76 -5.55 20.30
C ILE A 250 0.52 -4.38 21.25
N ALA A 251 -0.70 -4.25 21.77
CA ALA A 251 -1.03 -3.20 22.74
C ALA A 251 -0.19 -3.30 24.03
N GLU A 252 0.00 -4.51 24.56
CA GLU A 252 0.88 -4.74 25.72
C GLU A 252 2.32 -4.29 25.44
N ALA A 253 2.84 -4.54 24.23
CA ALA A 253 4.19 -4.13 23.84
C ALA A 253 4.32 -2.61 23.67
N GLU A 254 3.32 -1.94 23.08
CA GLU A 254 3.27 -0.47 22.98
C GLU A 254 3.24 0.17 24.37
N ILE A 255 2.34 -0.28 25.25
CA ILE A 255 2.23 0.25 26.61
C ILE A 255 3.53 0.04 27.40
N ALA A 256 4.17 -1.12 27.24
CA ALA A 256 5.42 -1.41 27.94
C ALA A 256 6.55 -0.47 27.53
N VAL A 257 6.71 -0.18 26.23
CA VAL A 257 7.78 0.70 25.74
C VAL A 257 7.50 2.17 26.02
N GLU A 258 6.24 2.61 25.99
CA GLU A 258 5.85 3.96 26.40
C GLU A 258 6.10 4.19 27.89
N ARG A 259 5.70 3.23 28.74
CA ARG A 259 6.00 3.28 30.18
C ARG A 259 7.50 3.33 30.45
N LEU A 260 8.29 2.56 29.71
CA LEU A 260 9.74 2.62 29.81
C LEU A 260 10.25 4.04 29.49
N GLY A 261 9.77 4.65 28.41
CA GLY A 261 10.12 6.04 28.05
C GLY A 261 9.79 7.06 29.15
N LEU A 262 8.60 6.95 29.76
CA LEU A 262 8.19 7.82 30.87
C LEU A 262 9.08 7.63 32.11
N LEU A 263 9.42 6.39 32.44
CA LEU A 263 10.31 6.09 33.57
C LEU A 263 11.71 6.68 33.35
N LEU A 264 12.26 6.57 32.14
CA LEU A 264 13.56 7.14 31.80
C LEU A 264 13.56 8.67 31.90
N LEU A 265 12.50 9.33 31.43
CA LEU A 265 12.34 10.79 31.57
C LEU A 265 12.27 11.21 33.04
N SER A 266 11.53 10.45 33.86
CA SER A 266 11.43 10.74 35.29
C SER A 266 12.78 10.60 36.01
N ALA A 267 13.54 9.53 35.72
CA ALA A 267 14.86 9.30 36.28
C ALA A 267 15.85 10.43 35.94
N ARG A 268 15.87 10.87 34.67
CA ARG A 268 16.74 11.96 34.20
C ARG A 268 16.36 13.30 34.82
N SER A 269 15.07 13.54 35.06
CA SER A 269 14.60 14.76 35.73
C SER A 269 15.03 14.82 37.20
N ALA A 270 15.00 13.67 37.89
CA ALA A 270 15.47 13.56 39.27
C ALA A 270 16.98 13.80 39.39
N GLU A 271 17.79 13.21 38.51
CA GLU A 271 19.24 13.41 38.49
C GLU A 271 19.63 14.87 38.19
N ARG A 272 18.88 15.54 37.31
CA ARG A 272 19.06 16.98 37.03
C ARG A 272 18.68 17.85 38.22
N ALA A 273 17.64 17.49 38.96
CA ALA A 273 17.29 18.19 40.20
C ALA A 273 18.40 18.02 41.25
N ASP A 274 18.94 16.81 41.41
CA ASP A 274 19.97 16.48 42.40
C ASP A 274 21.34 17.13 42.09
N THR A 275 21.69 17.27 40.81
CA THR A 275 22.89 18.01 40.40
C THR A 275 22.74 19.53 40.58
N LEU A 276 21.55 20.08 40.37
CA LEU A 276 21.28 21.50 40.62
C LEU A 276 21.29 21.84 42.12
N THR A 277 20.76 20.97 42.98
CA THR A 277 20.81 21.16 44.44
C THR A 277 22.25 21.11 44.97
N LEU A 278 23.12 20.27 44.40
CA LEU A 278 24.55 20.21 44.73
C LEU A 278 25.33 21.49 44.38
N HIS A 279 24.85 22.30 43.45
CA HIS A 279 25.47 23.58 43.06
C HIS A 279 24.80 24.81 43.68
N LEU A 280 23.73 24.62 44.47
CA LEU A 280 23.08 25.67 45.24
C LEU A 280 23.53 25.58 46.71
N PRO A 281 24.39 26.49 47.20
CA PRO A 281 24.82 26.46 48.59
C PRO A 281 23.63 26.81 49.50
N GLY A 282 23.01 25.79 50.13
CA GLY A 282 22.03 25.97 51.21
C GLY A 282 20.64 25.35 51.03
N ALA A 283 20.39 24.45 50.07
CA ALA A 283 19.09 23.76 50.00
C ALA A 283 18.95 22.71 51.12
N PRO A 284 17.86 22.72 51.93
CA PRO A 284 17.64 21.71 52.97
C PRO A 284 17.33 20.34 52.34
N ALA A 285 17.90 19.30 52.96
CA ALA A 285 17.72 17.89 52.60
C ALA A 285 16.28 17.39 52.83
#